data_AF-A0A0M1NIN0-F1
#
_entry.id   AF-A0A0M1NIN0-F1
#
_cell.length_a   1.000
_cell.length_b   1.000
_cell.length_c   1.000
_cell.angle_alpha   90.00
_cell.angle_beta   90.00
_cell.angle_gamma   90.00
#
_symmetry.space_group_name_H-M   'P 1'
#
loop_
_entity.id
_entity.type
_entity.pdbx_description
1 polymer ?
#
loop_
_entity_poly.entity_id
_entity_poly.type
_entity_poly.pdbx_seq_one_letter_code
_entity_poly.pdbx_strand_id
1 'polypeptide(L)'
;MELANFSFYYGNTVDEQAIGALAYRNSAKTMQGSLIHDFEVNIAVVYEGTPDEPLIQHSIVNGERCQVISVGLDDLHRELLSGTHKILIKCLLEGDIIKDSQDRLSNLRRDFLRFAEPFREQKLFIGFAHFLQKYVDAKTLLHDDRVLDAYHTLLEGLHYWAGLELIERGIHPESAVWEQITGLNTPVRKLYEELTISTETLGQRVELALLAYEFSMISKLESSSALLIRVLRSRRHPWTVQELTLHPELAPVSRELPIVMRKLIYRGLVKELPMWRDSRPHGTETIRYCLDL
;
A
#
# COMPACT_ATOMS: atom_id res chain seq x y z
N MET A 1 -29.21 -13.00 -18.49
CA MET A 1 -29.23 -14.42 -18.90
C MET A 1 -28.27 -14.60 -20.09
N GLU A 2 -26.99 -14.24 -19.91
CA GLU A 2 -25.89 -14.41 -20.91
C GLU A 2 -24.56 -14.76 -20.21
N LEU A 3 -24.61 -15.20 -18.94
CA LEU A 3 -23.45 -15.35 -18.06
C LEU A 3 -22.81 -16.75 -18.11
N ALA A 4 -23.52 -17.76 -18.63
CA ALA A 4 -23.01 -19.12 -18.82
C ALA A 4 -21.96 -19.23 -19.94
N ASN A 5 -21.78 -18.15 -20.71
CA ASN A 5 -20.90 -18.12 -21.87
C ASN A 5 -19.48 -17.64 -21.53
N PHE A 6 -19.24 -16.92 -20.42
CA PHE A 6 -17.88 -16.45 -20.10
C PHE A 6 -16.95 -17.59 -19.67
N SER A 7 -17.45 -18.52 -18.85
CA SER A 7 -16.71 -19.75 -18.52
C SER A 7 -16.52 -20.63 -19.74
N PHE A 8 -17.41 -20.58 -20.73
CA PHE A 8 -17.29 -21.38 -21.96
C PHE A 8 -16.30 -20.76 -22.98
N TYR A 9 -16.31 -19.43 -23.15
CA TYR A 9 -15.45 -18.73 -24.11
C TYR A 9 -14.03 -18.48 -23.59
N TYR A 10 -13.89 -18.22 -22.30
CA TYR A 10 -12.59 -17.92 -21.68
C TYR A 10 -12.13 -19.00 -20.69
N GLY A 11 -12.96 -19.99 -20.34
CA GLY A 11 -12.50 -21.13 -19.54
C GLY A 11 -11.41 -21.94 -20.23
N ASN A 12 -11.36 -21.95 -21.56
CA ASN A 12 -10.25 -22.53 -22.33
C ASN A 12 -8.96 -21.66 -22.28
N THR A 13 -9.05 -20.40 -21.84
CA THR A 13 -7.89 -19.52 -21.63
C THR A 13 -7.44 -19.45 -20.17
N VAL A 14 -8.22 -20.01 -19.24
CA VAL A 14 -7.84 -20.09 -17.83
C VAL A 14 -7.12 -21.40 -17.62
N ASP A 15 -5.82 -21.32 -17.34
CA ASP A 15 -4.98 -22.45 -16.99
C ASP A 15 -5.61 -23.32 -15.88
N GLU A 16 -5.53 -24.65 -16.01
CA GLU A 16 -6.00 -25.60 -15.00
C GLU A 16 -5.32 -25.35 -13.65
N GLN A 17 -4.07 -24.89 -13.66
CA GLN A 17 -3.28 -24.58 -12.46
C GLN A 17 -3.71 -23.29 -11.74
N ALA A 18 -4.53 -22.44 -12.37
CA ALA A 18 -5.01 -21.22 -11.75
C ALA A 18 -5.95 -21.53 -10.57
N ILE A 19 -5.76 -20.85 -9.43
CA ILE A 19 -6.64 -20.98 -8.27
C ILE A 19 -7.96 -20.22 -8.47
N GLY A 20 -7.97 -19.19 -9.33
CA GLY A 20 -9.20 -18.48 -9.67
C GLY A 20 -9.05 -17.52 -10.84
N ALA A 21 -10.17 -16.97 -11.29
CA ALA A 21 -10.20 -15.99 -12.37
C ALA A 21 -11.39 -15.03 -12.21
N LEU A 22 -11.15 -13.76 -12.56
CA LEU A 22 -12.12 -12.67 -12.51
C LEU A 22 -12.22 -12.03 -13.90
N ALA A 23 -13.42 -11.79 -14.40
CA ALA A 23 -13.63 -11.03 -15.64
C ALA A 23 -14.41 -9.75 -15.38
N TYR A 24 -13.87 -8.64 -15.85
CA TYR A 24 -14.52 -7.34 -15.86
C TYR A 24 -14.72 -6.88 -17.30
N ARG A 25 -15.99 -6.62 -17.65
CA ARG A 25 -16.35 -6.01 -18.92
C ARG A 25 -16.48 -4.50 -18.74
N ASN A 26 -15.72 -3.74 -19.51
CA ASN A 26 -15.80 -2.29 -19.48
C ASN A 26 -17.16 -1.86 -20.05
N SER A 27 -18.05 -1.34 -19.21
CA SER A 27 -19.42 -0.97 -19.60
C SER A 27 -19.50 0.39 -20.32
N ALA A 28 -18.38 1.09 -20.47
CA ALA A 28 -18.35 2.43 -21.03
C ALA A 28 -18.13 2.43 -22.55
N LYS A 29 -19.20 2.75 -23.29
CA LYS A 29 -19.12 3.47 -24.59
C LYS A 29 -18.49 4.87 -24.46
N THR A 30 -18.01 5.25 -23.27
CA THR A 30 -17.39 6.53 -23.00
C THR A 30 -15.88 6.37 -23.20
N MET A 31 -15.44 6.56 -24.44
CA MET A 31 -14.03 6.70 -24.78
C MET A 31 -13.42 7.85 -23.95
N GLN A 32 -12.74 7.51 -22.86
CA GLN A 32 -12.00 8.46 -22.05
C GLN A 32 -10.53 8.40 -22.46
N GLY A 33 -10.26 9.01 -23.63
CA GLY A 33 -9.05 9.79 -23.87
C GLY A 33 -7.79 9.07 -24.35
N SER A 34 -7.68 7.74 -24.27
CA SER A 34 -6.56 7.02 -24.89
C SER A 34 -7.00 5.72 -25.56
N LEU A 35 -7.04 5.75 -26.90
CA LEU A 35 -7.30 4.58 -27.76
C LEU A 35 -6.29 3.42 -27.58
N ILE A 36 -5.26 3.61 -26.74
CA ILE A 36 -4.11 2.71 -26.61
C ILE A 36 -4.31 1.66 -25.49
N HIS A 37 -5.25 1.87 -24.54
CA HIS A 37 -5.43 1.00 -23.37
C HIS A 37 -6.85 0.47 -23.14
N ASP A 38 -7.77 0.72 -24.07
CA ASP A 38 -9.16 0.31 -23.91
C ASP A 38 -9.36 -1.13 -24.41
N PHE A 39 -9.37 -2.07 -23.46
CA PHE A 39 -9.85 -3.43 -23.66
C PHE A 39 -11.32 -3.54 -23.25
N GLU A 40 -12.15 -4.12 -24.10
CA GLU A 40 -13.57 -4.36 -23.80
C GLU A 40 -13.71 -5.36 -22.63
N VAL A 41 -12.82 -6.35 -22.55
CA VAL A 41 -12.80 -7.37 -21.50
C VAL A 41 -11.43 -7.43 -20.84
N ASN A 42 -11.40 -7.38 -19.51
CA ASN A 42 -10.21 -7.57 -18.70
C ASN A 42 -10.39 -8.81 -17.84
N ILE A 43 -9.40 -9.70 -17.84
CA ILE A 43 -9.42 -10.94 -17.10
C ILE A 43 -8.20 -10.96 -16.18
N ALA A 44 -8.42 -11.17 -14.88
CA ALA A 44 -7.36 -11.44 -13.93
C ALA A 44 -7.37 -12.94 -13.62
N VAL A 45 -6.29 -13.64 -13.97
CA VAL A 45 -6.07 -15.06 -13.64
C VAL A 45 -5.12 -15.13 -12.46
N VAL A 46 -5.57 -15.79 -11.40
CA VAL A 46 -4.89 -15.80 -10.10
C VAL A 46 -4.31 -17.17 -9.82
N TYR A 47 -3.04 -17.20 -9.42
CA TYR A 47 -2.25 -18.41 -9.13
C TYR A 47 -1.83 -18.44 -7.65
N GLU A 48 -1.52 -19.62 -7.10
CA GLU A 48 -1.07 -19.74 -5.71
C GLU A 48 0.29 -19.07 -5.49
N GLY A 49 1.20 -19.18 -6.46
CA GLY A 49 2.53 -18.58 -6.43
C GLY A 49 2.80 -17.74 -7.67
N THR A 50 4.08 -17.55 -8.00
CA THR A 50 4.48 -16.88 -9.23
C THR A 50 4.02 -17.69 -10.44
N PRO A 51 3.20 -17.11 -11.34
CA PRO A 51 2.77 -17.80 -12.55
C PRO A 51 3.97 -18.07 -13.48
N ASP A 52 3.96 -19.22 -14.16
CA ASP A 52 4.86 -19.51 -15.30
C ASP A 52 4.28 -18.97 -16.64
N GLU A 53 3.15 -18.27 -16.56
CA GLU A 53 2.50 -17.59 -17.68
C GLU A 53 3.01 -16.14 -17.85
N PRO A 54 3.00 -15.58 -19.06
CA PRO A 54 3.24 -14.16 -19.27
C PRO A 54 2.33 -13.28 -18.40
N LEU A 55 2.91 -12.28 -17.74
CA LEU A 55 2.19 -11.35 -16.86
C LEU A 55 0.99 -10.68 -17.55
N ILE A 56 1.14 -10.32 -18.83
CA ILE A 56 0.10 -9.67 -19.63
C ILE A 56 0.02 -10.36 -20.99
N GLN A 57 -1.20 -10.68 -21.41
CA GLN A 57 -1.51 -11.18 -22.74
C GLN A 57 -2.66 -10.38 -23.34
N HIS A 58 -2.58 -10.10 -24.64
CA HIS A 58 -3.63 -9.44 -25.40
C HIS A 58 -4.14 -10.37 -26.48
N SER A 59 -5.46 -10.49 -26.59
CA SER A 59 -6.10 -11.31 -27.61
C SER A 59 -7.36 -10.64 -28.14
N ILE A 60 -7.87 -11.14 -29.28
CA ILE A 60 -9.18 -10.77 -29.78
C ILE A 60 -10.03 -12.03 -29.75
N VAL A 61 -11.14 -11.99 -29.01
CA VAL A 61 -12.09 -13.10 -28.89
C VAL A 61 -13.45 -12.60 -29.37
N ASN A 62 -14.00 -13.23 -30.40
CA ASN A 62 -15.28 -12.85 -31.00
C ASN A 62 -15.38 -11.36 -31.41
N GLY A 63 -14.25 -10.77 -31.81
CA GLY A 63 -14.18 -9.35 -32.20
C GLY A 63 -13.97 -8.37 -31.05
N GLU A 64 -13.91 -8.84 -29.80
CA GLU A 64 -13.64 -8.03 -28.61
C GLU A 64 -12.17 -8.14 -28.20
N ARG A 65 -11.50 -7.02 -27.90
CA ARG A 65 -10.14 -7.03 -27.38
C ARG A 65 -10.18 -7.41 -25.91
N CYS A 66 -9.38 -8.39 -25.58
CA CYS A 66 -9.27 -8.97 -24.26
C CYS A 66 -7.85 -8.77 -23.73
N GLN A 67 -7.74 -8.31 -22.50
CA GLN A 67 -6.49 -8.33 -21.75
C GLN A 67 -6.59 -9.38 -20.66
N VAL A 68 -5.62 -10.27 -20.60
CA VAL A 68 -5.44 -11.24 -19.52
C VAL A 68 -4.23 -10.83 -18.71
N ILE A 69 -4.39 -10.76 -17.40
CA ILE A 69 -3.33 -10.50 -16.42
C ILE A 69 -3.16 -11.74 -15.55
N SER A 70 -1.99 -12.36 -15.61
CA SER A 70 -1.63 -13.50 -14.78
C SER A 70 -0.89 -13.02 -13.53
N VAL A 71 -1.43 -13.31 -12.34
CA VAL A 71 -0.90 -12.76 -11.08
C VAL A 71 -0.91 -13.80 -9.97
N GLY A 72 0.13 -13.82 -9.12
CA GLY A 72 0.12 -14.62 -7.90
C GLY A 72 -0.83 -14.03 -6.85
N LEU A 73 -1.38 -14.86 -5.95
CA LEU A 73 -2.30 -14.39 -4.92
C LEU A 73 -1.68 -13.34 -4.00
N ASP A 74 -0.42 -13.57 -3.58
CA ASP A 74 0.33 -12.61 -2.77
C ASP A 74 0.61 -11.30 -3.52
N ASP A 75 0.83 -11.39 -4.82
CA ASP A 75 1.08 -10.22 -5.68
C ASP A 75 -0.20 -9.41 -5.86
N LEU A 76 -1.33 -10.08 -6.08
CA LEU A 76 -2.65 -9.46 -6.11
C LEU A 76 -2.94 -8.75 -4.78
N HIS A 77 -2.67 -9.41 -3.64
CA HIS A 77 -2.82 -8.78 -2.33
C HIS A 77 -1.95 -7.52 -2.19
N ARG A 78 -0.69 -7.55 -2.66
CA ARG A 78 0.18 -6.36 -2.67
C ARG A 78 -0.36 -5.25 -3.57
N GLU A 79 -0.90 -5.57 -4.74
CA GLU A 79 -1.51 -4.58 -5.64
C GLU A 79 -2.78 -3.94 -5.05
N LEU A 80 -3.55 -4.70 -4.27
CA LEU A 80 -4.67 -4.14 -3.49
C LEU A 80 -4.17 -3.21 -2.39
N LEU A 81 -3.07 -3.58 -1.71
CA LEU A 81 -2.41 -2.75 -0.69
C LEU A 81 -1.75 -1.48 -1.26
N SER A 82 -1.28 -1.48 -2.50
CA SER A 82 -0.73 -0.27 -3.14
C SER A 82 -1.81 0.59 -3.80
N GLY A 83 -2.87 -0.03 -4.34
CA GLY A 83 -3.87 0.67 -5.13
C GLY A 83 -3.41 1.03 -6.56
N THR A 84 -2.26 0.51 -7.01
CA THR A 84 -1.61 0.94 -8.26
C THR A 84 -2.19 0.27 -9.50
N HIS A 85 -2.51 -1.03 -9.43
CA HIS A 85 -3.02 -1.77 -10.57
C HIS A 85 -4.55 -1.64 -10.72
N LYS A 86 -5.01 -0.55 -11.33
CA LYS A 86 -6.44 -0.22 -11.50
C LYS A 86 -7.28 -1.36 -12.11
N ILE A 87 -6.74 -2.09 -13.09
CA ILE A 87 -7.46 -3.20 -13.73
C ILE A 87 -7.71 -4.36 -12.76
N LEU A 88 -6.69 -4.81 -12.00
CA LEU A 88 -6.85 -5.86 -10.99
C LEU A 88 -7.88 -5.47 -9.92
N ILE A 89 -7.84 -4.22 -9.46
CA ILE A 89 -8.80 -3.67 -8.50
C ILE A 89 -10.22 -3.69 -9.08
N LYS A 90 -10.41 -3.23 -10.32
CA LYS A 90 -11.72 -3.30 -11.00
C LYS A 90 -12.20 -4.74 -11.19
N CYS A 91 -11.33 -5.66 -11.61
CA CYS A 91 -11.67 -7.08 -11.70
C CYS A 91 -12.12 -7.64 -10.34
N LEU A 92 -11.44 -7.27 -9.24
CA LEU A 92 -11.83 -7.71 -7.91
C LEU A 92 -13.16 -7.11 -7.47
N LEU A 93 -13.37 -5.81 -7.68
CA LEU A 93 -14.53 -5.09 -7.13
C LEU A 93 -15.80 -5.22 -7.97
N GLU A 94 -15.65 -5.12 -9.29
CA GLU A 94 -16.76 -5.01 -10.25
C GLU A 94 -16.86 -6.24 -11.16
N GLY A 95 -15.84 -7.10 -11.18
CA GLY A 95 -15.80 -8.27 -12.06
C GLY A 95 -16.64 -9.45 -11.57
N ASP A 96 -16.99 -10.32 -12.51
CA ASP A 96 -17.60 -11.61 -12.22
C ASP A 96 -16.52 -12.66 -11.94
N ILE A 97 -16.78 -13.52 -10.95
CA ILE A 97 -15.90 -14.64 -10.62
C ILE A 97 -16.15 -15.78 -11.62
N ILE A 98 -15.16 -16.11 -12.44
CA ILE A 98 -15.23 -17.20 -13.42
C ILE A 98 -14.85 -18.54 -12.79
N LYS A 99 -13.80 -18.53 -11.96
CA LYS A 99 -13.26 -19.69 -11.22
C LYS A 99 -12.84 -19.22 -9.84
N ASP A 100 -13.16 -19.99 -8.80
CA ASP A 100 -12.70 -19.71 -7.44
C ASP A 100 -12.52 -21.01 -6.67
N SER A 101 -11.27 -21.43 -6.54
CA SER A 101 -10.91 -22.60 -5.77
C SER A 101 -10.96 -22.25 -4.29
N GLN A 102 -11.82 -22.96 -3.53
CA GLN A 102 -11.94 -22.79 -2.07
C GLN A 102 -12.37 -21.38 -1.63
N ASP A 103 -13.18 -20.68 -2.43
CA ASP A 103 -13.71 -19.33 -2.15
C ASP A 103 -12.62 -18.27 -1.86
N ARG A 104 -11.38 -18.47 -2.31
CA ARG A 104 -10.26 -17.57 -2.02
C ARG A 104 -10.50 -16.16 -2.55
N LEU A 105 -10.96 -16.03 -3.80
CA LEU A 105 -11.24 -14.73 -4.41
C LEU A 105 -12.48 -14.06 -3.81
N SER A 106 -13.50 -14.86 -3.51
CA SER A 106 -14.71 -14.40 -2.82
C SER A 106 -14.40 -13.86 -1.43
N ASN A 107 -13.54 -14.55 -0.68
CA ASN A 107 -13.05 -14.12 0.62
C ASN A 107 -12.23 -12.83 0.50
N LEU A 108 -11.26 -12.78 -0.42
CA LEU A 108 -10.43 -11.59 -0.65
C LEU A 108 -11.28 -10.36 -1.02
N ARG A 109 -12.23 -10.51 -1.95
CA ARG A 109 -13.18 -9.46 -2.33
C ARG A 109 -13.97 -8.96 -1.13
N ARG A 110 -14.54 -9.87 -0.34
CA ARG A 110 -15.33 -9.52 0.84
C ARG A 110 -14.49 -8.77 1.87
N ASP A 111 -13.29 -9.25 2.15
CA ASP A 111 -12.44 -8.69 3.19
C ASP A 111 -11.91 -7.30 2.77
N PHE A 112 -11.61 -7.12 1.48
CA PHE A 112 -11.30 -5.83 0.87
C PHE A 112 -12.48 -4.84 0.96
N LEU A 113 -13.69 -5.25 0.55
CA LEU A 113 -14.90 -4.40 0.58
C LEU A 113 -15.31 -3.99 2.00
N ARG A 114 -15.15 -4.90 2.98
CA ARG A 114 -15.41 -4.62 4.39
C ARG A 114 -14.28 -3.84 5.05
N PHE A 115 -13.18 -3.63 4.32
CA PHE A 115 -11.95 -3.05 4.83
C PHE A 115 -11.54 -3.67 6.17
N ALA A 116 -11.58 -5.00 6.22
CA ALA A 116 -11.41 -5.80 7.43
C ALA A 116 -9.93 -5.97 7.81
N GLU A 117 -9.68 -6.43 9.03
CA GLU A 117 -8.34 -6.89 9.41
C GLU A 117 -8.01 -8.22 8.71
N PRO A 118 -6.73 -8.47 8.34
CA PRO A 118 -5.52 -7.65 8.61
C PRO A 118 -5.25 -6.54 7.58
N PHE A 119 -6.12 -6.38 6.57
CA PHE A 119 -5.89 -5.49 5.44
C PHE A 119 -5.80 -4.01 5.88
N ARG A 120 -6.68 -3.60 6.79
CA ARG A 120 -6.70 -2.24 7.35
C ARG A 120 -5.42 -1.91 8.10
N GLU A 121 -4.96 -2.78 8.99
CA GLU A 121 -3.71 -2.59 9.72
C GLU A 121 -2.49 -2.52 8.76
N GLN A 122 -2.44 -3.37 7.74
CA GLN A 122 -1.37 -3.31 6.72
C GLN A 122 -1.38 -1.97 5.98
N LYS A 123 -2.54 -1.50 5.52
CA LYS A 123 -2.69 -0.18 4.89
C LYS A 123 -2.28 0.96 5.84
N LEU A 124 -2.64 0.87 7.12
CA LEU A 124 -2.29 1.87 8.12
C LEU A 124 -0.76 1.96 8.26
N PHE A 125 -0.09 0.82 8.40
CA PHE A 125 1.36 0.78 8.52
C PHE A 125 2.06 1.30 7.25
N ILE A 126 1.59 0.90 6.07
CA ILE A 126 2.11 1.40 4.78
C ILE A 126 1.98 2.92 4.67
N GLY A 127 0.79 3.45 4.95
CA GLY A 127 0.55 4.89 4.92
C GLY A 127 1.44 5.64 5.90
N PHE A 128 1.67 5.07 7.10
CA PHE A 128 2.49 5.68 8.13
C PHE A 128 3.97 5.68 7.76
N ALA A 129 4.47 4.59 7.20
CA ALA A 129 5.86 4.49 6.74
C ALA A 129 6.16 5.55 5.67
N HIS A 130 5.28 5.69 4.67
CA HIS A 130 5.41 6.73 3.65
C HIS A 130 5.29 8.14 4.23
N PHE A 131 4.35 8.38 5.16
CA PHE A 131 4.20 9.66 5.84
C PHE A 131 5.47 10.05 6.61
N LEU A 132 6.05 9.12 7.37
CA LEU A 132 7.32 9.31 8.08
C LEU A 132 8.47 9.61 7.11
N GLN A 133 8.58 8.86 6.01
CA GLN A 133 9.61 9.07 5.00
C GLN A 133 9.52 10.50 4.44
N LYS A 134 8.33 10.95 4.03
CA LYS A 134 8.11 12.32 3.52
C LYS A 134 8.42 13.40 4.54
N TYR A 135 8.11 13.18 5.82
CA TYR A 135 8.51 14.11 6.88
C TYR A 135 10.03 14.27 6.96
N VAL A 136 10.78 13.16 6.92
CA VAL A 136 12.25 13.23 7.00
C VAL A 136 12.84 13.84 5.74
N ASP A 137 12.37 13.46 4.57
CA ASP A 137 12.81 14.03 3.29
C ASP A 137 12.60 15.55 3.25
N ALA A 138 11.40 16.02 3.62
CA ALA A 138 11.08 17.44 3.67
C ALA A 138 11.96 18.21 4.67
N LYS A 139 12.24 17.61 5.83
CA LYS A 139 13.12 18.20 6.85
C LYS A 139 14.56 18.33 6.36
N THR A 140 15.07 17.32 5.66
CA THR A 140 16.41 17.35 5.05
C THR A 140 16.47 18.41 3.94
N LEU A 141 15.48 18.45 3.05
CA LEU A 141 15.43 19.44 1.98
C LEU A 141 15.38 20.88 2.51
N LEU A 142 14.61 21.12 3.59
CA LEU A 142 14.57 22.43 4.22
C LEU A 142 15.91 22.79 4.87
N HIS A 143 16.56 21.85 5.55
CA HIS A 143 17.90 22.06 6.12
C HIS A 143 18.94 22.43 5.06
N ASP A 144 18.79 21.90 3.85
CA ASP A 144 19.68 22.17 2.72
C ASP A 144 19.25 23.40 1.89
N ASP A 145 18.39 24.28 2.45
CA ASP A 145 17.83 25.49 1.83
C ASP A 145 17.03 25.23 0.52
N ARG A 146 16.59 23.99 0.28
CA ARG A 146 15.79 23.58 -0.89
C ARG A 146 14.30 23.72 -0.63
N VAL A 147 13.86 24.94 -0.32
CA VAL A 147 12.50 25.24 0.16
C VAL A 147 11.39 24.77 -0.79
N LEU A 148 11.54 24.93 -2.10
CA LEU A 148 10.53 24.52 -3.09
C LEU A 148 10.35 22.99 -3.12
N ASP A 149 11.45 22.24 -3.03
CA ASP A 149 11.43 20.78 -2.99
C ASP A 149 10.84 20.28 -1.66
N ALA A 150 11.19 20.94 -0.55
CA ALA A 150 10.62 20.65 0.76
C ALA A 150 9.09 20.88 0.78
N TYR A 151 8.63 21.98 0.18
CA TYR A 151 7.21 22.27 0.01
C TYR A 151 6.48 21.19 -0.78
N HIS A 152 7.02 20.79 -1.93
CA HIS A 152 6.42 19.73 -2.75
C HIS A 152 6.36 18.40 -1.98
N THR A 153 7.45 18.04 -1.29
CA THR A 153 7.54 16.83 -0.47
C THR A 153 6.54 16.84 0.69
N LEU A 154 6.27 18.01 1.29
CA LEU A 154 5.22 18.15 2.29
C LEU A 154 3.84 17.89 1.69
N LEU A 155 3.52 18.44 0.52
CA LEU A 155 2.22 18.18 -0.14
C LEU A 155 2.00 16.68 -0.40
N GLU A 156 3.05 15.95 -0.79
CA GLU A 156 3.00 14.49 -0.92
C GLU A 156 2.80 13.80 0.44
N GLY A 157 3.49 14.24 1.49
CA GLY A 157 3.25 13.76 2.85
C GLY A 157 1.81 13.98 3.33
N LEU A 158 1.18 15.06 2.87
CA LEU A 158 -0.15 15.51 3.30
C LEU A 158 -1.19 14.54 2.74
N HIS A 159 -0.95 14.06 1.53
CA HIS A 159 -1.73 13.01 0.90
C HIS A 159 -1.69 11.70 1.70
N TYR A 160 -0.51 11.25 2.16
CA TYR A 160 -0.42 10.05 3.00
C TYR A 160 -1.10 10.24 4.35
N TRP A 161 -0.95 11.40 4.99
CA TRP A 161 -1.63 11.69 6.25
C TRP A 161 -3.15 11.74 6.09
N ALA A 162 -3.67 12.31 5.00
CA ALA A 162 -5.10 12.24 4.67
C ALA A 162 -5.59 10.80 4.55
N GLY A 163 -4.81 9.95 3.88
CA GLY A 163 -5.06 8.51 3.82
C GLY A 163 -5.12 7.86 5.20
N LEU A 164 -4.15 8.13 6.08
CA LEU A 164 -4.14 7.62 7.45
C LEU A 164 -5.41 7.99 8.22
N GLU A 165 -5.85 9.24 8.11
CA GLU A 165 -7.08 9.71 8.76
C GLU A 165 -8.34 8.99 8.27
N LEU A 166 -8.41 8.60 7.00
CA LEU A 166 -9.50 7.78 6.48
C LEU A 166 -9.40 6.34 7.01
N ILE A 167 -8.20 5.75 7.02
CA ILE A 167 -7.98 4.38 7.50
C ILE A 167 -8.38 4.25 8.98
N GLU A 168 -8.00 5.21 9.81
CA GLU A 168 -8.38 5.29 11.23
C GLU A 168 -9.90 5.33 11.44
N ARG A 169 -10.66 5.84 10.46
CA ARG A 169 -12.14 5.89 10.45
C ARG A 169 -12.78 4.67 9.79
N GLY A 170 -11.99 3.68 9.38
CA GLY A 170 -12.47 2.49 8.68
C GLY A 170 -12.91 2.78 7.23
N ILE A 171 -12.42 3.86 6.62
CA ILE A 171 -12.70 4.24 5.24
C ILE A 171 -11.49 3.87 4.38
N HIS A 172 -11.72 3.21 3.25
CA HIS A 172 -10.66 2.89 2.31
C HIS A 172 -10.18 4.16 1.60
N PRO A 173 -8.88 4.51 1.65
CA PRO A 173 -8.36 5.63 0.88
C PRO A 173 -8.43 5.34 -0.62
N GLU A 174 -8.98 6.27 -1.38
CA GLU A 174 -9.03 6.22 -2.84
C GLU A 174 -8.03 7.21 -3.45
N SER A 175 -7.86 7.14 -4.77
CA SER A 175 -6.98 8.08 -5.49
C SER A 175 -7.38 9.55 -5.28
N ALA A 176 -8.68 9.81 -5.14
CA ALA A 176 -9.23 11.14 -4.85
C ALA A 176 -9.33 11.41 -3.33
N VAL A 177 -8.25 11.14 -2.59
CA VAL A 177 -8.25 11.23 -1.11
C VAL A 177 -8.75 12.58 -0.58
N TRP A 178 -8.45 13.67 -1.29
CA TRP A 178 -8.85 15.02 -0.92
C TRP A 178 -10.37 15.21 -0.99
N GLU A 179 -11.05 14.62 -1.98
CA GLU A 179 -12.50 14.63 -2.08
C GLU A 179 -13.13 13.87 -0.90
N GLN A 180 -12.57 12.71 -0.56
CA GLN A 180 -13.04 11.89 0.56
C GLN A 180 -12.94 12.63 1.91
N ILE A 181 -11.89 13.44 2.12
CA ILE A 181 -11.71 14.19 3.37
C ILE A 181 -12.34 15.59 3.36
N THR A 182 -12.79 16.11 2.21
CA THR A 182 -13.31 17.49 2.11
C THR A 182 -14.49 17.72 3.04
N GLY A 183 -15.39 16.74 3.16
CA GLY A 183 -16.52 16.77 4.09
C GLY A 183 -16.16 16.55 5.56
N LEU A 184 -14.89 16.25 5.87
CA LEU A 184 -14.41 15.94 7.21
C LEU A 184 -13.67 17.14 7.81
N ASN A 185 -13.90 17.40 9.09
CA ASN A 185 -13.15 18.42 9.84
C ASN A 185 -11.85 17.81 10.37
N THR A 186 -10.87 17.61 9.49
CA THR A 186 -9.59 16.98 9.81
C THR A 186 -8.46 18.00 10.01
N PRO A 187 -7.52 17.76 10.93
CA PRO A 187 -6.29 18.56 11.05
C PRO A 187 -5.49 18.65 9.74
N VAL A 188 -5.40 17.55 9.00
CA VAL A 188 -4.65 17.50 7.73
C VAL A 188 -5.23 18.44 6.65
N ARG A 189 -6.57 18.58 6.55
CA ARG A 189 -7.21 19.50 5.61
C ARG A 189 -6.87 20.95 5.94
N LYS A 190 -6.99 21.32 7.22
CA LYS A 190 -6.63 22.67 7.68
C LYS A 190 -5.17 22.97 7.40
N LEU A 191 -4.28 22.02 7.64
CA LEU A 191 -2.87 22.21 7.37
C LEU A 191 -2.58 22.39 5.88
N TYR A 192 -3.27 21.66 4.99
CA TYR A 192 -3.19 21.87 3.55
C TYR A 192 -3.58 23.30 3.16
N GLU A 193 -4.68 23.82 3.72
CA GLU A 193 -5.16 25.18 3.47
C GLU A 193 -4.16 26.23 3.97
N GLU A 194 -3.65 26.09 5.20
CA GLU A 194 -2.65 27.00 5.76
C GLU A 194 -1.35 26.98 4.94
N LEU A 195 -0.89 25.80 4.50
CA LEU A 195 0.32 25.66 3.70
C LEU A 195 0.18 26.31 2.30
N THR A 196 -1.04 26.39 1.76
CA THR A 196 -1.30 26.91 0.41
C THR A 196 -1.69 28.40 0.40
N ILE A 197 -2.51 28.84 1.35
CA ILE A 197 -3.21 30.15 1.31
C ILE A 197 -2.62 31.17 2.31
N SER A 198 -1.77 30.76 3.26
CA SER A 198 -1.18 31.68 4.25
C SER A 198 -0.37 32.83 3.63
N THR A 199 -0.38 33.97 4.32
CA THR A 199 0.36 35.20 3.98
C THR A 199 1.85 35.16 4.34
N GLU A 200 2.29 34.15 5.09
CA GLU A 200 3.69 33.93 5.45
C GLU A 200 4.57 33.62 4.22
N THR A 201 5.89 33.80 4.34
CA THR A 201 6.80 33.35 3.28
C THR A 201 6.74 31.83 3.12
N LEU A 202 7.10 31.31 1.94
CA LEU A 202 7.07 29.87 1.69
C LEU A 202 7.91 29.08 2.70
N GLY A 203 9.11 29.56 3.05
CA GLY A 203 9.97 28.91 4.05
C GLY A 203 9.28 28.81 5.42
N GLN A 204 8.70 29.89 5.91
CA GLN A 204 7.95 29.90 7.17
C GLN A 204 6.75 28.97 7.14
N ARG A 205 6.00 28.90 6.02
CA ARG A 205 4.87 27.97 5.87
C ARG A 205 5.33 26.52 5.94
N VAL A 206 6.45 26.18 5.30
CA VAL A 206 7.05 24.84 5.35
C VAL A 206 7.51 24.50 6.78
N GLU A 207 8.18 25.42 7.46
CA GLU A 207 8.61 25.25 8.86
C GLU A 207 7.43 25.00 9.80
N LEU A 208 6.40 25.84 9.74
CA LEU A 208 5.20 25.69 10.55
C LEU A 208 4.46 24.38 10.25
N ALA A 209 4.39 24.00 8.97
CA ALA A 209 3.78 22.73 8.58
C ALA A 209 4.55 21.51 9.10
N LEU A 210 5.89 21.56 9.10
CA LEU A 210 6.73 20.50 9.66
C LEU A 210 6.50 20.28 11.16
N LEU A 211 6.20 21.34 11.93
CA LEU A 211 5.86 21.21 13.35
C LEU A 211 4.54 20.44 13.55
N ALA A 212 3.51 20.80 12.79
CA ALA A 212 2.22 20.10 12.84
C ALA A 212 2.34 18.63 12.38
N TYR A 213 3.16 18.39 11.35
CA TYR A 213 3.53 17.04 10.88
C TYR A 213 4.15 16.21 11.98
N GLU A 214 5.18 16.76 12.63
CA GLU A 214 5.93 16.03 13.65
C GLU A 214 5.03 15.66 14.82
N PHE A 215 4.16 16.58 15.24
CA PHE A 215 3.17 16.30 16.28
C PHE A 215 2.24 15.16 15.88
N SER A 216 1.65 15.22 14.68
CA SER A 216 0.75 14.17 14.17
C SER A 216 1.46 12.82 14.11
N MET A 217 2.64 12.78 13.50
CA MET A 217 3.45 11.57 13.35
C MET A 217 3.77 10.94 14.72
N ILE A 218 4.19 11.74 15.70
CA ILE A 218 4.50 11.23 17.04
C ILE A 218 3.24 10.67 17.71
N SER A 219 2.10 11.35 17.59
CA SER A 219 0.84 10.92 18.21
C SER A 219 0.31 9.59 17.65
N LYS A 220 0.69 9.25 16.41
CA LYS A 220 0.22 8.06 15.68
C LYS A 220 1.23 6.93 15.61
N LEU A 221 2.46 7.14 16.10
CA LEU A 221 3.59 6.23 15.89
C LEU A 221 3.31 4.80 16.38
N GLU A 222 2.83 4.68 17.62
CA GLU A 222 2.63 3.36 18.24
C GLU A 222 1.46 2.61 17.60
N SER A 223 0.30 3.27 17.45
CA SER A 223 -0.90 2.67 16.86
C SER A 223 -0.68 2.28 15.40
N SER A 224 0.01 3.12 14.63
CA SER A 224 0.26 2.86 13.21
C SER A 224 1.35 1.82 12.99
N SER A 225 2.24 1.60 13.97
CA SER A 225 3.30 0.58 13.91
C SER A 225 2.90 -0.75 14.56
N ALA A 226 1.63 -0.96 14.87
CA ALA A 226 1.12 -2.17 15.50
C ALA A 226 1.50 -3.45 14.73
N LEU A 227 1.45 -3.41 13.39
CA LEU A 227 1.89 -4.49 12.50
C LEU A 227 3.34 -4.90 12.79
N LEU A 228 4.27 -3.94 12.73
CA LEU A 228 5.69 -4.16 12.96
C LEU A 228 5.97 -4.62 14.39
N ILE A 229 5.28 -4.04 15.38
CA ILE A 229 5.38 -4.46 16.78
C ILE A 229 4.92 -5.92 16.93
N ARG A 230 3.83 -6.32 16.27
CA ARG A 230 3.37 -7.72 16.27
C ARG A 230 4.42 -8.65 15.64
N VAL A 231 5.00 -8.28 14.49
CA VAL A 231 6.05 -9.06 13.84
C VAL A 231 7.26 -9.21 14.77
N LEU A 232 7.72 -8.13 15.41
CA LEU A 232 8.81 -8.18 16.38
C LEU A 232 8.50 -9.11 17.56
N ARG A 233 7.24 -9.15 18.02
CA ARG A 233 6.77 -10.01 19.12
C ARG A 233 6.54 -11.48 18.72
N SER A 234 6.48 -11.79 17.42
CA SER A 234 6.12 -13.13 16.92
C SER A 234 7.13 -14.23 17.29
N ARG A 235 8.37 -13.87 17.61
CA ARG A 235 9.42 -14.79 18.05
C ARG A 235 10.23 -14.22 19.20
N ARG A 236 10.80 -15.10 20.02
CA ARG A 236 11.67 -14.72 21.15
C ARG A 236 13.03 -14.17 20.72
N HIS A 237 13.52 -14.61 19.55
CA HIS A 237 14.84 -14.21 19.06
C HIS A 237 14.77 -12.83 18.39
N PRO A 238 15.70 -11.91 18.70
CA PRO A 238 15.74 -10.59 18.07
C PRO A 238 15.81 -10.67 16.54
N TRP A 239 15.22 -9.70 15.86
CA TRP A 239 15.19 -9.58 14.41
C TRP A 239 16.36 -8.76 13.89
N THR A 240 16.93 -9.16 12.77
CA THR A 240 17.80 -8.29 11.97
C THR A 240 16.92 -7.46 11.02
N VAL A 241 17.43 -6.31 10.54
CA VAL A 241 16.69 -5.51 9.56
C VAL A 241 16.50 -6.30 8.25
N GLN A 242 17.48 -7.12 7.87
CA GLN A 242 17.40 -7.97 6.67
C GLN A 242 16.22 -8.96 6.76
N GLU A 243 16.05 -9.63 7.90
CA GLU A 243 14.91 -10.52 8.10
C GLU A 243 13.57 -9.76 8.06
N LEU A 244 13.50 -8.56 8.64
CA LEU A 244 12.28 -7.74 8.59
C LEU A 244 11.95 -7.31 7.17
N THR A 245 12.94 -6.94 6.35
CA THR A 245 12.72 -6.56 4.94
C THR A 245 12.22 -7.70 4.06
N LEU A 246 12.49 -8.95 4.47
CA LEU A 246 12.04 -10.15 3.78
C LEU A 246 10.72 -10.71 4.34
N HIS A 247 10.19 -10.11 5.42
CA HIS A 247 8.94 -10.55 6.02
C HIS A 247 7.75 -10.22 5.11
N PRO A 248 6.86 -11.17 4.75
CA PRO A 248 5.77 -10.94 3.80
C PRO A 248 4.86 -9.76 4.17
N GLU A 249 4.49 -9.64 5.45
CA GLU A 249 3.65 -8.52 5.94
C GLU A 249 4.35 -7.14 5.86
N LEU A 250 5.69 -7.09 5.80
CA LEU A 250 6.47 -5.85 5.81
C LEU A 250 7.11 -5.52 4.46
N ALA A 251 7.08 -6.45 3.50
CA ALA A 251 7.66 -6.29 2.18
C ALA A 251 7.23 -4.99 1.46
N PRO A 252 5.95 -4.53 1.55
CA PRO A 252 5.51 -3.28 0.91
C PRO A 252 6.24 -2.02 1.39
N VAL A 253 6.85 -2.04 2.58
CA VAL A 253 7.58 -0.90 3.16
C VAL A 253 9.05 -1.22 3.46
N SER A 254 9.60 -2.22 2.77
CA SER A 254 10.97 -2.67 3.00
C SER A 254 12.01 -1.54 2.92
N ARG A 255 11.77 -0.50 2.12
CA ARG A 255 12.64 0.67 1.97
C ARG A 255 12.55 1.62 3.16
N GLU A 256 11.36 1.77 3.72
CA GLU A 256 11.03 2.67 4.83
C GLU A 256 11.27 2.00 6.20
N LEU A 257 11.38 0.67 6.27
CA LEU A 257 11.61 -0.06 7.52
C LEU A 257 12.78 0.50 8.35
N PRO A 258 13.97 0.82 7.79
CA PRO A 258 15.06 1.37 8.57
C PRO A 258 14.70 2.68 9.29
N ILE A 259 13.94 3.57 8.63
CA ILE A 259 13.56 4.86 9.22
C ILE A 259 12.48 4.70 10.27
N VAL A 260 11.51 3.81 10.03
CA VAL A 260 10.46 3.46 11.02
C VAL A 260 11.11 2.85 12.26
N MET A 261 12.01 1.89 12.10
CA MET A 261 12.74 1.25 13.20
C MET A 261 13.52 2.28 14.02
N ARG A 262 14.26 3.18 13.37
CA ARG A 262 15.00 4.24 14.04
C ARG A 262 14.08 5.17 14.85
N LYS A 263 12.90 5.51 14.31
CA LYS A 263 11.91 6.33 15.01
C LYS A 263 11.33 5.61 16.23
N LEU A 264 11.04 4.31 16.13
CA LEU A 264 10.57 3.50 17.25
C LEU A 264 11.63 3.37 18.36
N ILE A 265 12.90 3.16 18.00
CA ILE A 265 14.03 3.11 18.94
C ILE A 265 14.20 4.45 19.66
N TYR A 266 14.20 5.56 18.91
CA TYR A 266 14.30 6.90 19.49
C TYR A 266 13.18 7.19 20.50
N ARG A 267 12.01 6.56 20.33
CA ARG A 267 10.86 6.69 21.23
C ARG A 267 10.80 5.62 22.32
N GLY A 268 11.80 4.74 22.39
CA GLY A 268 11.88 3.68 23.40
C GLY A 268 10.88 2.54 23.21
N LEU A 269 10.22 2.44 22.04
CA LEU A 269 9.24 1.39 21.75
C LEU A 269 9.91 0.08 21.28
N VAL A 270 11.14 0.17 20.78
CA VAL A 270 11.95 -0.96 20.31
C VAL A 270 13.36 -0.80 20.84
N LYS A 271 14.02 -1.90 21.21
CA LYS A 271 15.42 -1.91 21.61
C LYS A 271 16.33 -2.37 20.49
N GLU A 272 17.47 -1.68 20.39
CA GLU A 272 18.58 -2.06 19.54
C GLU A 272 19.61 -2.84 20.38
N LEU A 273 20.01 -4.01 19.88
CA LEU A 273 21.01 -4.88 20.48
C LEU A 273 22.21 -4.95 19.52
N PRO A 274 23.30 -4.21 19.78
CA PRO A 274 24.49 -4.26 18.95
C PRO A 274 25.22 -5.60 19.08
N MET A 275 25.05 -6.29 20.22
CA MET A 275 25.75 -7.51 20.59
C MET A 275 24.76 -8.59 21.04
N TRP A 276 24.70 -9.71 20.31
CA TRP A 276 23.93 -10.89 20.68
C TRP A 276 24.87 -12.07 21.02
N ARG A 277 24.60 -12.75 22.15
CA ARG A 277 25.51 -13.69 22.86
C ARG A 277 26.10 -14.83 22.03
N ASP A 278 25.56 -15.13 20.85
CA ASP A 278 26.03 -16.21 19.97
C ASP A 278 27.01 -15.77 18.86
N SER A 279 27.40 -14.49 18.83
CA SER A 279 28.28 -13.95 17.79
C SER A 279 29.75 -14.12 18.19
N ARG A 280 30.50 -14.97 17.46
CA ARG A 280 31.97 -15.07 17.65
C ARG A 280 32.61 -13.73 17.30
N PRO A 281 33.61 -13.24 18.06
CA PRO A 281 34.18 -11.90 17.90
C PRO A 281 35.19 -11.84 16.74
N HIS A 282 34.78 -12.18 15.52
CA HIS A 282 35.63 -12.15 14.32
C HIS A 282 34.85 -11.49 13.16
N GLY A 283 34.51 -10.19 13.28
CA GLY A 283 33.96 -9.40 12.16
C GLY A 283 32.84 -8.43 12.52
N THR A 284 32.18 -7.89 11.48
CA THR A 284 31.02 -6.99 11.56
C THR A 284 29.87 -7.65 12.31
N GLU A 285 29.45 -7.02 13.42
CA GLU A 285 28.32 -7.47 14.22
C GLU A 285 27.00 -6.99 13.62
N THR A 286 26.06 -7.91 13.40
CA THR A 286 24.73 -7.57 12.89
C THR A 286 23.87 -7.02 14.02
N ILE A 287 23.45 -5.76 13.89
CA ILE A 287 22.48 -5.12 14.78
C ILE A 287 21.15 -5.89 14.75
N ARG A 288 20.59 -6.12 15.94
CA ARG A 288 19.30 -6.78 16.10
C ARG A 288 18.31 -5.95 16.90
N TYR A 289 17.04 -6.24 16.73
CA TYR A 289 15.92 -5.50 17.28
C TYR A 289 14.95 -6.42 18.01
N CYS A 290 14.48 -5.99 19.18
CA CYS A 290 13.44 -6.69 19.93
C CYS A 290 12.57 -5.71 20.71
N LEU A 291 11.43 -6.20 21.19
CA LEU A 291 10.63 -5.51 22.20
C LEU A 291 11.18 -5.82 23.59
N ASP A 292 10.75 -5.03 24.57
CA ASP A 292 10.99 -5.33 25.98
C ASP A 292 10.32 -6.65 26.36
N LEU A 293 11.12 -7.56 26.92
CA LEU A 293 10.68 -8.83 27.51
C LEU A 293 10.10 -8.60 28.90
#